data_AF-A0A7W8GC58-F1
#
_entry.id   AF-A0A7W8GC58-F1
#
_cell.length_a   1.000
_cell.length_b   1.000
_cell.length_c   1.000
_cell.angle_alpha   90.00
_cell.angle_beta   90.00
_cell.angle_gamma   90.00
#
_symmetry.space_group_name_H-M   'P 1'
#
loop_
_entity.id
_entity.type
_entity.pdbx_description
1 polymer ?
#
loop_
_entity_poly.entity_id
_entity_poly.type
_entity_poly.pdbx_seq_one_letter_code
_entity_poly.pdbx_strand_id
1 'polypeptide(L)'
;MRGLGLALLTLLTLLLAALTLGTFASLNPGAPLWLRSLGSAEGLLSAGLGLGGVPGFARGLGLALLTSGLAGALAALWKRG
;
A
#
# COMPACT_ATOMS: atom_id res chain seq x y z
N MET A 1 25.61 -4.19 3.18
CA MET A 1 24.59 -3.58 2.28
C MET A 1 23.30 -4.40 2.13
N ARG A 2 23.33 -5.75 2.23
CA ARG A 2 22.12 -6.60 2.15
C ARG A 2 21.03 -6.30 3.18
N GLY A 3 21.39 -6.07 4.44
CA GLY A 3 20.42 -5.76 5.50
C GLY A 3 19.68 -4.43 5.30
N LEU A 4 20.36 -3.42 4.75
CA LEU A 4 19.77 -2.10 4.47
C LEU A 4 18.73 -2.20 3.34
N GLY A 5 19.02 -3.00 2.30
CA GLY A 5 18.06 -3.31 1.24
C GLY A 5 16.81 -4.02 1.76
N LEU A 6 16.97 -5.03 2.62
CA LEU A 6 15.83 -5.73 3.24
C LEU A 6 15.00 -4.82 4.14
N ALA A 7 15.64 -3.96 4.93
CA ALA A 7 14.96 -3.00 5.79
C ALA A 7 14.12 -2.01 4.97
N LEU A 8 14.68 -1.46 3.90
CA LEU A 8 13.95 -0.57 2.98
C LEU A 8 12.77 -1.28 2.31
N LEU A 9 12.96 -2.51 1.86
CA LEU A 9 11.91 -3.29 1.19
C LEU A 9 10.78 -3.67 2.15
N THR A 10 11.11 -3.97 3.41
CA THR A 10 10.14 -4.21 4.49
C THR A 10 9.34 -2.94 4.79
N LEU A 11 10.02 -1.80 4.91
CA LEU A 11 9.38 -0.51 5.20
C LEU A 11 8.46 -0.08 4.05
N LEU A 12 8.91 -0.27 2.80
CA LEU A 12 8.09 -0.03 1.62
C LEU A 12 6.84 -0.92 1.60
N THR A 13 6.99 -2.21 1.92
CA THR A 13 5.87 -3.16 1.97
C THR A 13 4.85 -2.77 3.05
N LEU A 14 5.32 -2.34 4.23
CA LEU A 14 4.48 -1.85 5.31
C LEU A 14 3.71 -0.58 4.93
N LEU A 15 4.38 0.37 4.25
CA LEU A 15 3.73 1.58 3.75
C LEU A 15 2.63 1.25 2.74
N LEU A 16 2.93 0.36 1.79
CA LEU A 16 1.95 -0.09 0.80
C LEU A 16 0.75 -0.80 1.44
N ALA A 17 0.99 -1.62 2.46
CA ALA A 17 -0.06 -2.26 3.24
C ALA A 17 -0.95 -1.23 3.98
N ALA A 18 -0.34 -0.21 4.58
CA ALA A 18 -1.07 0.86 5.25
C ALA A 18 -1.92 1.71 4.29
N LEU A 19 -1.38 2.03 3.11
CA LEU A 19 -2.11 2.71 2.03
C LEU A 19 -3.29 1.86 1.55
N THR A 20 -3.06 0.57 1.30
CA THR A 20 -4.12 -0.39 0.92
C THR A 20 -5.26 -0.39 1.94
N LEU A 21 -4.92 -0.47 3.23
CA LEU A 21 -5.90 -0.45 4.31
C LEU A 21 -6.65 0.89 4.38
N GLY A 22 -5.96 2.01 4.17
CA GLY A 22 -6.55 3.34 4.11
C GLY A 22 -7.52 3.54 2.94
N THR A 23 -7.19 3.01 1.76
CA THR A 23 -8.07 3.05 0.59
C THR A 23 -9.36 2.29 0.84
N PHE A 24 -9.29 1.07 1.39
CA PHE A 24 -10.49 0.32 1.77
C PHE A 24 -11.28 0.99 2.90
N ALA A 25 -10.59 1.59 3.88
CA ALA A 25 -11.26 2.33 4.94
C ALA A 25 -12.02 3.56 4.44
N SER A 26 -11.54 4.20 3.37
CA SER A 26 -12.23 5.34 2.76
C SER A 26 -13.54 4.94 2.07
N LEU A 27 -13.70 3.66 1.72
CA LEU A 27 -14.96 3.12 1.19
C LEU A 27 -15.98 2.81 2.30
N ASN A 28 -15.55 2.79 3.58
CA ASN A 28 -16.42 2.48 4.71
C ASN A 28 -16.76 3.73 5.55
N PRO A 29 -18.04 4.17 5.59
CA PRO A 29 -18.49 5.29 6.42
C PRO A 29 -18.43 5.02 7.93
N GLY A 30 -18.17 3.80 8.38
CA GLY A 30 -17.87 3.46 9.78
C GLY A 30 -16.39 3.40 10.17
N ALA A 31 -15.45 3.62 9.24
CA ALA A 31 -14.03 3.48 9.53
C ALA A 31 -13.45 4.60 10.44
N PRO A 32 -12.42 4.30 11.27
CA PRO A 32 -11.75 5.28 12.11
C PRO A 32 -11.18 6.45 11.31
N LEU A 33 -11.17 7.65 11.91
CA LEU A 33 -10.72 8.88 11.24
C LEU A 33 -9.25 8.81 10.76
N TRP A 34 -8.33 8.22 11.55
CA TRP A 34 -6.94 8.07 11.09
C TRP A 34 -6.87 7.27 9.78
N LEU A 35 -7.73 6.24 9.67
CA LEU A 35 -7.67 5.27 8.57
C LEU A 35 -8.13 5.94 7.27
N ARG A 36 -9.07 6.88 7.39
CA ARG A 36 -9.46 7.77 6.30
C ARG A 36 -8.37 8.76 5.91
N SER A 37 -7.57 9.24 6.86
CA SER A 37 -6.41 10.08 6.53
C SER A 37 -5.41 9.33 5.65
N LEU A 38 -5.18 8.04 5.92
CA LEU A 38 -4.34 7.19 5.08
C LEU A 38 -4.90 7.01 3.67
N GLY A 39 -6.21 6.79 3.53
CA GLY A 39 -6.83 6.72 2.20
C GLY A 39 -6.89 8.05 1.46
N SER A 40 -6.94 9.18 2.19
CA SER A 40 -6.82 10.51 1.59
C SER A 40 -5.42 10.74 1.01
N ALA A 41 -4.38 10.29 1.71
CA ALA A 41 -3.00 10.32 1.21
C ALA A 41 -2.83 9.45 -0.05
N GLU A 42 -3.45 8.26 -0.07
CA GLU A 42 -3.49 7.43 -1.29
C GLU A 42 -4.22 8.13 -2.43
N GLY A 43 -5.37 8.76 -2.15
CA GLY A 43 -6.11 9.53 -3.13
C GLY A 43 -5.29 10.65 -3.79
N LEU A 44 -4.49 11.37 -3.00
CA LEU A 44 -3.56 12.40 -3.49
C LEU A 44 -2.42 11.82 -4.34
N LEU A 45 -1.84 10.70 -3.91
CA LEU A 45 -0.80 10.00 -4.68
C LEU A 45 -1.35 9.51 -6.02
N SER A 46 -2.52 8.87 -6.01
CA SER A 46 -3.21 8.41 -7.21
C SER A 46 -3.61 9.56 -8.13
N ALA A 47 -4.06 10.69 -7.59
CA ALA A 47 -4.34 11.89 -8.38
C ALA A 47 -3.08 12.45 -9.06
N GLY A 48 -1.95 12.50 -8.35
CA GLY A 48 -0.65 12.90 -8.90
C GLY A 48 -0.13 11.97 -10.00
N LEU A 49 -0.53 10.69 -9.97
CA LEU A 49 -0.22 9.69 -11.00
C LEU A 49 -1.24 9.69 -12.16
N GLY A 50 -2.20 10.61 -12.19
CA GLY A 50 -3.25 10.66 -13.22
C GLY A 50 -4.35 9.60 -13.06
N LEU A 51 -4.37 8.88 -11.94
CA LEU A 51 -5.34 7.81 -11.64
C LEU A 51 -6.57 8.34 -10.87
N GLY A 52 -6.77 9.66 -10.82
CA GLY A 52 -7.87 10.31 -10.10
C GLY A 52 -9.27 9.89 -10.55
N GLY A 53 -9.43 9.36 -11.77
CA GLY A 53 -10.68 8.82 -12.30
C GLY A 53 -10.93 7.33 -12.02
N VAL A 54 -9.95 6.60 -11.47
CA VAL A 54 -10.10 5.16 -11.19
C VAL A 54 -10.99 4.95 -9.97
N PRO A 55 -11.95 4.01 -9.95
CA PRO A 55 -12.74 3.75 -8.75
C PRO A 55 -11.88 3.37 -7.54
N GLY A 56 -12.23 3.86 -6.34
CA GLY A 56 -11.43 3.62 -5.12
C GLY A 56 -11.23 2.13 -4.80
N PHE A 57 -12.22 1.28 -5.11
CA PHE A 57 -12.10 -0.17 -4.99
C PHE A 57 -11.02 -0.76 -5.93
N ALA A 58 -10.99 -0.32 -7.20
CA ALA A 58 -10.00 -0.79 -8.16
C ALA A 58 -8.57 -0.34 -7.79
N ARG A 59 -8.42 0.88 -7.24
CA ARG A 59 -7.13 1.34 -6.69
C ARG A 59 -6.68 0.50 -5.50
N GLY A 60 -7.58 0.27 -4.54
CA GLY A 60 -7.31 -0.56 -3.37
C GLY A 60 -6.92 -1.99 -3.74
N LEU A 61 -7.58 -2.58 -4.74
CA LEU A 61 -7.23 -3.90 -5.27
C LEU A 61 -5.85 -3.92 -5.94
N GLY A 62 -5.54 -2.90 -6.76
CA GLY A 62 -4.21 -2.76 -7.37
C GLY A 62 -3.10 -2.65 -6.33
N LEU A 63 -3.31 -1.83 -5.30
CA LEU A 63 -2.37 -1.69 -4.18
C LEU A 63 -2.22 -2.99 -3.39
N ALA A 64 -3.30 -3.73 -3.17
CA ALA A 64 -3.25 -5.03 -2.50
C ALA A 64 -2.37 -6.03 -3.28
N LEU A 65 -2.56 -6.12 -4.61
CA LEU A 65 -1.75 -7.00 -5.46
C LEU A 65 -0.27 -6.62 -5.44
N LEU A 66 0.04 -5.32 -5.52
CA LEU A 66 1.41 -4.81 -5.42
C LEU A 66 2.03 -5.13 -4.06
N THR A 67 1.27 -4.94 -2.98
CA THR A 67 1.70 -5.25 -1.61
C THR A 67 1.98 -6.74 -1.45
N SER A 68 1.10 -7.61 -1.94
CA SER A 68 1.29 -9.07 -1.90
C SER A 68 2.52 -9.51 -2.72
N GLY A 69 2.73 -8.92 -3.90
CA GLY A 69 3.91 -9.20 -4.72
C GLY A 69 5.22 -8.81 -4.01
N LEU A 70 5.26 -7.62 -3.41
CA LEU A 70 6.41 -7.13 -2.62
C LEU A 70 6.66 -7.99 -1.38
N ALA A 71 5.61 -8.36 -0.65
CA ALA A 71 5.71 -9.25 0.50
C ALA A 71 6.26 -10.64 0.10
N GLY A 72 5.81 -11.18 -1.03
CA GLY A 72 6.33 -12.43 -1.59
C GLY A 72 7.79 -12.32 -2.01
N ALA A 73 8.18 -11.21 -2.66
CA ALA A 73 9.58 -10.94 -3.02
C ALA A 73 10.48 -10.80 -1.78
N LEU A 74 10.00 -10.10 -0.75
CA LEU A 74 10.68 -9.97 0.53
C LEU A 74 10.92 -11.34 1.17
N ALA A 75 9.88 -12.17 1.25
CA ALA A 75 9.97 -13.53 1.81
C ALA A 75 10.95 -14.41 1.01
N ALA A 76 10.93 -14.33 -0.32
CA ALA A 76 11.86 -15.06 -1.17
C ALA A 76 13.32 -14.63 -0.98
N LEU A 77 13.57 -13.34 -0.80
CA LEU A 77 14.91 -12.79 -0.55
C LEU A 77 15.40 -13.17 0.85
N TRP A 78 14.52 -13.17 1.84
CA TRP A 78 14.84 -13.63 3.20
C TRP A 78 15.26 -15.10 3.24
N LYS A 79 14.54 -15.97 2.51
CA LYS A 79 14.87 -17.41 2.44
C LYS A 79 16.23 -17.69 1.78
N ARG A 80 16.72 -16.80 0.93
CA ARG A 80 18.01 -16.94 0.20
C ARG A 80 19.21 -16.37 0.96
N GLY A 81 18.96 -15.67 2.07
CA GLY A 81 19.98 -15.00 2.88
C GLY A 81 20.63 -15.91 3.92
#